data_AF-A0A959KU48-F1
#
_entry.id   AF-A0A959KU48-F1
#
_cell.length_a   1.000
_cell.length_b   1.000
_cell.length_c   1.000
_cell.angle_alpha   90.00
_cell.angle_beta   90.00
_cell.angle_gamma   90.00
#
_symmetry.space_group_name_H-M   'P 1'
#
loop_
_entity.id
_entity.type
_entity.pdbx_description
1 polymer ?
#
loop_
_entity_poly.entity_id
_entity_poly.type
_entity_poly.pdbx_seq_one_letter_code
_entity_poly.pdbx_strand_id
1 'polypeptide(L)'
;MYKRTLAVLLFFSAVLFSCQNAGQPTAEPGTDPVAAPGSEESVLAQLKREALPSDDLLGRLKQGLVRLQEGYDQAEGRMPSVKEVEVSIDAECLLSISNKADGGTMVQVNLKDLDTNGLSLIPDLAQGEFPGLRIKTIEQKPTVLHYQGGRLVDKGDELVIYLADRTAIESVTPAILQSIYLCQGLIE
;
A
#
# COMPACT_ATOMS: atom_id res chain seq x y z
N MET A 1 -32.21 31.15 26.68
CA MET A 1 -32.13 31.40 25.22
C MET A 1 -31.66 30.11 24.54
N TYR A 2 -32.44 29.69 23.54
CA TYR A 2 -32.36 28.58 22.55
C TYR A 2 -31.12 27.63 22.54
N LYS A 3 -31.33 26.32 22.78
CA LYS A 3 -31.43 25.18 21.81
C LYS A 3 -30.09 24.84 21.13
N ARG A 4 -29.66 23.56 21.09
CA ARG A 4 -30.17 22.60 20.10
C ARG A 4 -29.92 21.14 20.46
N THR A 5 -30.89 20.37 20.01
CA THR A 5 -31.24 18.99 20.29
C THR A 5 -30.52 18.02 19.36
N LEU A 6 -30.20 16.87 19.94
CA LEU A 6 -29.89 15.58 19.35
C LEU A 6 -30.88 15.19 18.24
N ALA A 7 -30.39 14.76 17.08
CA ALA A 7 -31.19 14.02 16.09
C ALA A 7 -30.28 13.04 15.33
N VAL A 8 -30.25 11.81 15.85
CA VAL A 8 -29.74 10.61 15.18
C VAL A 8 -30.76 10.21 14.11
N LEU A 9 -30.32 10.03 12.87
CA LEU A 9 -31.15 9.45 11.81
C LEU A 9 -30.31 8.46 11.01
N LEU A 10 -30.38 7.20 11.47
CA LEU A 10 -30.03 5.98 10.75
C LEU A 10 -30.92 5.85 9.51
N PHE A 11 -30.34 5.77 8.32
CA PHE A 11 -31.05 5.27 7.14
C PHE A 11 -30.25 4.12 6.53
N PHE A 12 -30.72 2.92 6.86
CA PHE A 12 -30.26 1.63 6.38
C PHE A 12 -31.19 1.25 5.21
N SER A 13 -30.70 1.31 3.97
CA SER A 13 -31.45 0.84 2.80
C SER A 13 -30.58 -0.11 1.98
N ALA A 14 -30.71 -1.39 2.32
CA ALA A 14 -30.30 -2.50 1.51
C ALA A 14 -31.14 -2.57 0.23
N VAL A 15 -30.49 -2.61 -0.94
CA VAL A 15 -31.13 -3.06 -2.18
C VAL A 15 -30.41 -4.32 -2.62
N LEU A 16 -31.09 -5.44 -2.41
CA LEU A 16 -30.74 -6.75 -2.94
C LEU A 16 -31.65 -7.06 -4.15
N PHE A 17 -31.08 -7.83 -5.08
CA PHE A 17 -31.71 -8.65 -6.13
C PHE A 17 -32.26 -7.99 -7.40
N SER A 18 -31.69 -8.38 -8.55
CA SER A 18 -32.38 -9.33 -9.45
C SER A 18 -31.42 -9.90 -10.50
N CYS A 19 -31.03 -11.17 -10.34
CA CYS A 19 -30.50 -12.02 -11.41
C CYS A 19 -31.70 -12.70 -12.10
N GLN A 20 -31.96 -12.36 -13.35
CA GLN A 20 -32.77 -13.20 -14.24
C GLN A 20 -31.85 -13.80 -15.29
N ASN A 21 -31.73 -15.12 -15.30
CA ASN A 21 -31.53 -15.84 -16.55
C ASN A 21 -32.32 -17.15 -16.47
N ALA A 22 -33.30 -17.24 -17.36
CA ALA A 22 -34.18 -18.36 -17.53
C ALA A 22 -33.44 -19.51 -18.22
N GLY A 23 -33.54 -20.72 -17.65
CA GLY A 23 -33.53 -21.95 -18.46
C GLY A 23 -34.85 -22.00 -19.25
N GLN A 24 -35.02 -22.76 -20.33
CA GLN A 24 -34.43 -24.03 -20.72
C GLN A 24 -35.02 -24.35 -22.16
N PRO A 25 -35.08 -25.61 -22.62
CA PRO A 25 -34.21 -26.34 -23.56
C PRO A 25 -34.78 -26.42 -25.01
N THR A 26 -34.07 -27.05 -25.96
CA THR A 26 -34.59 -28.14 -26.84
C THR A 26 -33.45 -28.70 -27.69
N ALA A 27 -33.46 -30.03 -27.80
CA ALA A 27 -32.41 -30.91 -28.31
C ALA A 27 -32.52 -31.21 -29.82
N GLU A 28 -31.40 -31.60 -30.44
CA GLU A 28 -31.31 -32.71 -31.42
C GLU A 28 -29.87 -33.31 -31.39
N PRO A 29 -29.68 -34.64 -31.27
CA PRO A 29 -28.36 -35.25 -31.38
C PRO A 29 -28.12 -35.77 -32.81
N GLY A 30 -27.45 -34.96 -33.62
CA GLY A 30 -26.79 -35.40 -34.85
C GLY A 30 -25.43 -36.02 -34.51
N THR A 31 -25.19 -37.24 -34.99
CA THR A 31 -23.95 -38.00 -34.74
C THR A 31 -22.89 -37.56 -35.73
N ASP A 32 -21.79 -36.99 -35.24
CA ASP A 32 -20.55 -36.73 -35.98
C ASP A 32 -19.34 -36.83 -35.03
N PRO A 33 -18.13 -37.11 -35.55
CA PRO A 33 -17.14 -37.96 -34.90
C PRO A 33 -16.36 -37.28 -33.77
N VAL A 34 -16.09 -38.06 -32.71
CA VAL A 34 -15.11 -37.74 -31.66
C VAL A 34 -13.72 -37.59 -32.30
N ALA A 35 -13.25 -36.35 -32.40
CA ALA A 35 -11.85 -36.03 -32.62
C ALA A 35 -11.43 -34.91 -31.65
N ALA A 36 -10.70 -35.32 -30.62
CA ALA A 36 -9.85 -34.59 -29.69
C ALA A 36 -10.43 -33.34 -28.97
N PRO A 37 -10.47 -33.31 -27.62
CA PRO A 37 -10.51 -32.03 -26.93
C PRO A 37 -9.21 -31.30 -27.29
N GLY A 38 -9.30 -30.34 -28.20
CA GLY A 38 -8.28 -29.33 -28.39
C GLY A 38 -7.97 -28.75 -27.02
N SER A 39 -6.69 -28.66 -26.70
CA SER A 39 -6.17 -28.18 -25.43
C SER A 39 -6.91 -26.92 -24.97
N GLU A 40 -7.91 -27.09 -24.10
CA GLU A 40 -8.35 -26.04 -23.21
C GLU A 40 -7.16 -25.80 -22.30
N GLU A 41 -6.27 -24.93 -22.75
CA GLU A 41 -5.35 -24.24 -21.88
C GLU A 41 -6.22 -23.73 -20.74
N SER A 42 -6.05 -24.31 -19.54
CA SER A 42 -6.98 -24.07 -18.45
C SER A 42 -7.22 -22.57 -18.32
N VAL A 43 -8.43 -22.14 -17.99
CA VAL A 43 -8.72 -20.71 -17.74
C VAL A 43 -7.66 -20.11 -16.79
N LEU A 44 -7.11 -20.93 -15.89
CA LEU A 44 -5.97 -20.61 -15.02
C LEU A 44 -4.65 -20.28 -15.77
N ALA A 45 -4.36 -20.94 -16.89
CA ALA A 45 -3.21 -20.69 -17.77
C ALA A 45 -3.39 -19.48 -18.70
N GLN A 46 -4.63 -19.15 -19.08
CA GLN A 46 -4.93 -17.86 -19.71
C GLN A 46 -4.81 -16.72 -18.69
N LEU A 47 -5.39 -16.87 -17.50
CA LEU A 47 -5.27 -15.91 -16.40
C LEU A 47 -3.81 -15.71 -15.94
N LYS A 48 -2.97 -16.75 -15.98
CA LYS A 48 -1.53 -16.63 -15.70
C LYS A 48 -0.73 -15.88 -16.77
N ARG A 49 -1.20 -15.83 -18.03
CA ARG A 49 -0.58 -15.03 -19.10
C ARG A 49 -1.07 -13.58 -19.12
N GLU A 50 -2.28 -13.34 -18.63
CA GLU A 50 -2.86 -11.99 -18.47
C GLU A 50 -2.47 -11.33 -17.14
N ALA A 51 -2.07 -12.11 -16.14
CA ALA A 51 -1.41 -11.60 -14.95
C ALA A 51 -0.18 -10.80 -15.39
N LEU A 52 -0.09 -9.55 -14.90
CA LEU A 52 1.04 -8.64 -15.12
C LEU A 52 2.34 -9.45 -15.17
N PRO A 53 3.18 -9.29 -16.22
CA PRO A 53 4.42 -10.06 -16.29
C PRO A 53 5.16 -9.86 -14.98
N SER A 54 5.70 -10.96 -14.45
CA SER A 54 6.56 -10.98 -13.26
C SER A 54 7.75 -10.00 -13.37
N ASP A 55 7.97 -9.42 -14.56
CA ASP A 55 8.95 -8.40 -14.89
C ASP A 55 8.57 -6.97 -14.46
N ASP A 56 7.30 -6.65 -14.14
CA ASP A 56 6.91 -5.28 -13.70
C ASP A 56 6.93 -5.10 -12.17
N LEU A 57 8.07 -5.44 -11.56
CA LEU A 57 8.31 -5.19 -10.13
C LEU A 57 8.10 -3.70 -9.79
N LEU A 58 8.64 -2.79 -10.60
CA LEU A 58 8.57 -1.36 -10.34
C LEU A 58 7.13 -0.83 -10.36
N GLY A 59 6.30 -1.27 -11.30
CA GLY A 59 4.88 -0.89 -11.35
C GLY A 59 4.11 -1.36 -10.12
N ARG A 60 4.37 -2.58 -9.66
CA ARG A 60 3.75 -3.14 -8.44
C ARG A 60 4.20 -2.41 -7.18
N LEU A 61 5.49 -2.10 -7.08
CA LEU A 61 6.04 -1.30 -5.98
C LEU A 61 5.41 0.10 -5.95
N LYS A 62 5.34 0.77 -7.10
CA LYS A 62 4.69 2.09 -7.22
C LYS A 62 3.23 2.02 -6.79
N GLN A 63 2.49 1.01 -7.24
CA GLN A 63 1.09 0.81 -6.85
C GLN A 63 0.94 0.59 -5.34
N GLY A 64 1.83 -0.20 -4.73
CA GLY A 64 1.86 -0.38 -3.27
C GLY A 64 2.10 0.93 -2.52
N LEU A 65 2.98 1.79 -3.02
CA LEU A 65 3.33 3.06 -2.38
C LEU A 65 2.32 4.19 -2.64
N VAL A 66 1.36 4.05 -3.57
CA VAL A 66 0.28 5.03 -3.76
C VAL A 66 -0.45 5.31 -2.45
N ARG A 67 -0.71 4.27 -1.64
CA ARG A 67 -1.37 4.42 -0.34
C ARG A 67 -0.56 5.28 0.63
N LEU A 68 0.76 5.17 0.59
CA LEU A 68 1.64 5.99 1.43
C LEU A 68 1.60 7.46 0.98
N GLN A 69 1.64 7.70 -0.33
CA GLN A 69 1.48 9.06 -0.88
C GLN A 69 0.12 9.66 -0.49
N GLU A 70 -0.99 8.93 -0.71
CA GLU A 70 -2.34 9.37 -0.30
C GLU A 70 -2.42 9.67 1.20
N GLY A 71 -1.75 8.87 2.03
CA GLY A 71 -1.65 9.09 3.47
C GLY A 71 -0.97 10.41 3.82
N TYR A 72 0.12 10.75 3.12
CA TYR A 72 0.80 12.03 3.29
C TYR A 72 -0.01 13.21 2.75
N ASP A 73 -0.68 13.05 1.61
CA ASP A 73 -1.55 14.08 1.03
C ASP A 73 -2.70 14.42 1.98
N GLN A 74 -3.27 13.42 2.66
CA GLN A 74 -4.32 13.62 3.68
C GLN A 74 -3.77 14.21 4.99
N ALA A 75 -2.49 13.99 5.28
CA ALA A 75 -1.82 14.53 6.44
C ALA A 75 -1.43 16.00 6.27
N GLU A 76 -1.25 16.46 5.03
CA GLU A 76 -1.01 17.87 4.72
C GLU A 76 -2.17 18.74 5.24
N GLY A 77 -1.83 19.75 6.03
CA GLY A 77 -2.81 20.62 6.71
C GLY A 77 -3.32 20.10 8.07
N ARG A 78 -3.08 18.83 8.41
CA ARG A 78 -3.34 18.26 9.75
C ARG A 78 -2.06 18.13 10.58
N MET A 79 -0.94 17.86 9.91
CA MET A 79 0.39 17.77 10.48
C MET A 79 1.24 18.95 10.01
N PRO A 80 1.62 19.90 10.89
CA PRO A 80 2.42 21.06 10.50
C PRO A 80 3.78 20.70 9.89
N SER A 81 4.34 19.54 10.27
CA SER A 81 5.62 19.03 9.80
C SER A 81 5.54 18.29 8.46
N VAL A 82 4.35 18.19 7.84
CA VAL A 82 4.13 17.51 6.55
C VAL A 82 3.76 18.56 5.52
N LYS A 83 4.60 18.74 4.50
CA LYS A 83 4.35 19.69 3.42
C LYS A 83 4.92 19.21 2.09
N GLU A 84 4.08 19.12 1.07
CA GLU A 84 4.47 18.69 -0.28
C GLU A 84 5.37 17.44 -0.25
N VAL A 85 4.91 16.38 0.42
CA VAL A 85 5.67 15.13 0.52
C VAL A 85 5.64 14.37 -0.81
N GLU A 86 6.78 13.85 -1.23
CA GLU A 86 6.93 13.01 -2.41
C GLU A 86 7.51 11.65 -2.01
N VAL A 87 6.78 10.59 -2.34
CA VAL A 87 7.21 9.20 -2.15
C VAL A 87 7.61 8.61 -3.49
N SER A 88 8.85 8.12 -3.59
CA SER A 88 9.37 7.50 -4.81
C SER A 88 10.13 6.21 -4.50
N ILE A 89 10.14 5.31 -5.48
CA ILE A 89 10.93 4.08 -5.44
C ILE A 89 11.50 3.80 -6.83
N ASP A 90 12.73 3.29 -6.86
CA ASP A 90 13.41 2.89 -8.09
C ASP A 90 13.41 1.36 -8.30
N ALA A 91 14.01 0.93 -9.40
CA ALA A 91 14.12 -0.49 -9.76
C ALA A 91 15.05 -1.29 -8.81
N GLU A 92 15.88 -0.60 -8.02
CA GLU A 92 16.78 -1.22 -7.04
C GLU A 92 16.15 -1.35 -5.65
N CYS A 93 14.86 -1.00 -5.52
CA CYS A 93 14.11 -0.94 -4.26
C CYS A 93 14.57 0.15 -3.29
N LEU A 94 15.19 1.22 -3.80
CA LEU A 94 15.52 2.39 -2.99
C LEU A 94 14.27 3.26 -2.81
N LEU A 95 13.67 3.20 -1.63
CA LEU A 95 12.58 4.10 -1.23
C LEU A 95 13.16 5.45 -0.84
N SER A 96 12.61 6.52 -1.40
CA SER A 96 12.91 7.91 -1.03
C SER A 96 11.62 8.63 -0.64
N ILE A 97 11.59 9.24 0.54
CA ILE A 97 10.49 10.09 1.03
C ILE A 97 11.05 11.49 1.24
N SER A 98 10.65 12.43 0.38
CA SER A 98 11.06 13.84 0.45
C SER A 98 9.93 14.68 1.02
N ASN A 99 10.22 15.63 1.90
CA ASN A 99 9.24 16.51 2.54
C ASN A 99 9.79 17.94 2.54
N LYS A 100 9.05 18.89 1.98
CA LYS A 100 9.49 20.29 1.85
C LYS A 100 9.29 21.13 3.10
N ALA A 101 8.74 20.57 4.17
CA ALA A 101 8.70 21.24 5.47
C ALA A 101 10.12 21.57 5.98
N ASP A 102 10.24 22.67 6.73
CA ASP A 102 11.44 23.08 7.49
C ASP A 102 12.79 22.97 6.74
N GLY A 103 12.81 23.43 5.48
CA GLY A 103 14.04 23.51 4.67
C GLY A 103 14.34 22.26 3.84
N GLY A 104 13.40 21.32 3.76
CA GLY A 104 13.52 20.14 2.91
C GLY A 104 14.26 19.01 3.62
N THR A 105 13.52 17.99 4.00
CA THR A 105 14.05 16.74 4.55
C THR A 105 13.82 15.61 3.57
N MET A 106 14.73 14.63 3.56
CA MET A 106 14.56 13.42 2.75
C MET A 106 15.07 12.21 3.51
N VAL A 107 14.31 11.13 3.49
CA VAL A 107 14.72 9.83 4.04
C VAL A 107 14.90 8.86 2.88
N GLN A 108 16.02 8.16 2.85
CA GLN A 108 16.30 7.11 1.86
C GLN A 108 16.63 5.79 2.55
N VAL A 109 16.07 4.69 2.04
CA VAL A 109 16.36 3.34 2.53
C VAL A 109 16.13 2.32 1.44
N ASN A 110 17.01 1.30 1.33
CA ASN A 110 16.73 0.16 0.49
C ASN A 110 15.75 -0.77 1.21
N LEU A 111 14.60 -1.08 0.60
CA LEU A 111 13.59 -1.94 1.23
C LEU A 111 14.12 -3.35 1.55
N LYS A 112 15.18 -3.81 0.85
CA LYS A 112 15.84 -5.09 1.13
C LYS A 112 16.52 -5.10 2.51
N ASP A 113 16.90 -3.95 3.03
CA ASP A 113 17.59 -3.81 4.32
C ASP A 113 16.64 -3.76 5.51
N LEU A 114 15.32 -3.79 5.30
CA LEU A 114 14.32 -3.69 6.38
C LEU A 114 13.92 -5.08 6.93
N ASP A 115 13.84 -5.20 8.25
CA ASP A 115 13.36 -6.40 8.94
C ASP A 115 11.85 -6.29 9.21
N THR A 116 11.07 -7.12 8.52
CA THR A 116 9.61 -7.18 8.68
C THR A 116 9.17 -7.70 10.05
N ASN A 117 10.03 -8.44 10.77
CA ASN A 117 9.79 -8.82 12.17
C ASN A 117 10.11 -7.68 13.14
N GLY A 118 10.90 -6.70 12.70
CA GLY A 118 11.24 -5.48 13.43
C GLY A 118 10.18 -4.38 13.32
N LEU A 119 9.00 -4.70 12.79
CA LEU A 119 7.89 -3.76 12.64
C LEU A 119 7.21 -3.49 13.98
N SER A 120 6.97 -2.22 14.27
CA SER A 120 6.20 -1.78 15.44
C SER A 120 5.38 -0.54 15.12
N LEU A 121 4.24 -0.40 15.79
CA LEU A 121 3.38 0.77 15.65
C LEU A 121 3.69 1.75 16.77
N ILE A 122 3.87 3.02 16.42
CA ILE A 122 4.07 4.12 17.35
C ILE A 122 2.68 4.67 17.71
N PRO A 123 2.27 4.62 18.99
CA PRO A 123 1.00 5.18 19.43
C PRO A 123 1.05 6.72 19.53
N ASP A 124 -0.11 7.35 19.47
CA ASP A 124 -0.34 8.76 19.77
C ASP A 124 -0.71 8.92 21.26
N LEU A 125 0.29 9.09 22.13
CA LEU A 125 0.07 9.07 23.58
C LEU A 125 -0.29 10.44 24.14
N ALA A 126 0.10 11.52 23.47
CA ALA A 126 -0.14 12.89 23.91
C ALA A 126 -0.81 13.76 22.83
N GLN A 127 -1.44 14.85 23.28
CA GLN A 127 -2.03 15.84 22.40
C GLN A 127 -0.95 16.49 21.52
N GLY A 128 -1.06 16.34 20.20
CA GLY A 128 -0.10 16.85 19.22
C GLY A 128 0.97 15.84 18.79
N GLU A 129 0.99 14.63 19.38
CA GLU A 129 1.71 13.49 18.81
C GLU A 129 0.89 12.85 17.69
N PHE A 130 1.59 12.24 16.74
CA PHE A 130 0.98 11.55 15.61
C PHE A 130 1.35 10.08 15.67
N PRO A 131 0.42 9.18 15.32
CA PRO A 131 0.73 7.77 15.24
C PRO A 131 1.71 7.52 14.11
N GLY A 132 2.47 6.44 14.25
CA GLY A 132 3.52 6.09 13.30
C GLY A 132 3.70 4.60 13.09
N LEU A 133 4.49 4.28 12.08
CA LEU A 133 5.00 2.97 11.74
C LEU A 133 6.52 3.02 11.81
N ARG A 134 7.11 2.12 12.60
CA ARG A 134 8.55 1.94 12.70
C ARG A 134 8.92 0.57 12.15
N ILE A 135 9.94 0.51 11.30
CA ILE A 135 10.50 -0.73 10.77
C ILE A 135 12.01 -0.67 10.94
N LYS A 136 12.56 -1.59 11.75
CA LYS A 136 14.01 -1.69 11.94
C LYS A 136 14.70 -2.26 10.71
N THR A 137 15.98 -1.96 10.56
CA THR A 137 16.83 -2.62 9.58
C THR A 137 17.28 -4.00 10.06
N ILE A 138 17.64 -4.87 9.11
CA ILE A 138 18.20 -6.20 9.36
C ILE A 138 19.48 -6.02 10.18
N GLU A 139 19.57 -6.77 11.29
CA GLU A 139 20.68 -6.70 12.25
C GLU A 139 20.91 -5.29 12.85
N GLN A 140 19.93 -4.38 12.77
CA GLN A 140 20.05 -2.98 13.25
C GLN A 140 21.23 -2.23 12.61
N LYS A 141 21.50 -2.48 11.33
CA LYS A 141 22.52 -1.75 10.56
C LYS A 141 22.06 -0.34 10.24
N PRO A 142 22.91 0.69 10.36
CA PRO A 142 22.52 2.07 10.11
C PRO A 142 22.48 2.40 8.61
N THR A 143 21.49 1.85 7.88
CA THR A 143 21.33 1.99 6.42
C THR A 143 20.21 2.94 6.02
N VAL A 144 19.46 3.51 6.98
CA VAL A 144 18.48 4.57 6.72
C VAL A 144 19.19 5.91 6.70
N LEU A 145 19.15 6.58 5.57
CA LEU A 145 19.88 7.83 5.33
C LEU A 145 18.93 9.02 5.48
N HIS A 146 19.27 9.96 6.36
CA HIS A 146 18.50 11.18 6.58
C HIS A 146 19.25 12.38 6.01
N TYR A 147 18.56 13.13 5.16
CA TYR A 147 19.08 14.33 4.50
C TYR A 147 18.29 15.55 4.94
N GLN A 148 18.97 16.69 5.08
CA GLN A 148 18.37 18.00 5.28
C GLN A 148 19.04 19.01 4.36
N GLY A 149 18.27 19.75 3.56
CA GLY A 149 18.80 20.69 2.57
C GLY A 149 19.76 20.02 1.56
N GLY A 150 19.51 18.76 1.21
CA GLY A 150 20.34 17.97 0.28
C GLY A 150 21.66 17.43 0.86
N ARG A 151 21.92 17.63 2.16
CA ARG A 151 23.11 17.10 2.84
C ARG A 151 22.71 15.95 3.75
N LEU A 152 23.51 14.89 3.76
CA LEU A 152 23.36 13.81 4.73
C LEU A 152 23.64 14.36 6.13
N VAL A 153 22.67 14.23 7.04
CA VAL A 153 22.78 14.72 8.42
C VAL A 153 22.81 13.57 9.43
N ASP A 154 22.21 12.43 9.12
CA ASP A 154 22.15 11.29 10.02
C ASP A 154 22.06 9.94 9.27
N LYS A 155 22.45 8.87 9.95
CA LYS A 155 22.26 7.48 9.52
C LYS A 155 21.65 6.67 10.65
N GLY A 156 20.40 6.23 10.45
CA GLY A 156 19.64 5.45 11.42
C GLY A 156 19.50 3.98 11.04
N ASP A 157 19.07 3.17 12.00
CA ASP A 157 18.74 1.75 11.86
C ASP A 157 17.23 1.49 11.82
N GLU A 158 16.42 2.54 11.68
CA GLU A 158 14.96 2.43 11.59
C GLU A 158 14.36 3.39 10.57
N LEU A 159 13.42 2.88 9.76
CA LEU A 159 12.52 3.70 8.96
C LEU A 159 11.31 4.05 9.84
N VAL A 160 11.02 5.34 9.99
CA VAL A 160 9.87 5.83 10.74
C VAL A 160 8.97 6.67 9.83
N ILE A 161 7.70 6.30 9.78
CA ILE A 161 6.66 6.97 8.99
C ILE A 161 5.58 7.44 9.96
N TYR A 162 5.30 8.74 9.97
CA TYR A 162 4.19 9.33 10.74
C TYR A 162 3.08 9.77 9.79
N LEU A 163 1.82 9.52 10.17
CA LEU A 163 0.63 9.96 9.44
C LEU A 163 -0.38 10.59 10.39
N ALA A 164 -1.39 11.26 9.83
CA ALA A 164 -2.28 12.12 10.61
C ALA A 164 -3.21 11.38 11.58
N ASP A 165 -3.45 10.08 11.38
CA ASP A 165 -4.22 9.25 12.29
C ASP A 165 -3.90 7.75 12.14
N ARG A 166 -4.41 6.99 13.10
CA ARG A 166 -4.16 5.55 13.21
C ARG A 166 -4.71 4.76 12.04
N THR A 167 -5.87 5.16 11.51
CA THR A 167 -6.50 4.51 10.35
C THR A 167 -5.59 4.62 9.13
N ALA A 168 -4.97 5.78 8.90
CA ALA A 168 -4.02 5.95 7.83
C ALA A 168 -2.81 5.01 8.00
N ILE A 169 -2.22 4.93 9.21
CA ILE A 169 -1.11 4.00 9.51
C ILE A 169 -1.51 2.54 9.22
N GLU A 170 -2.67 2.10 9.69
CA GLU A 170 -3.16 0.74 9.48
C GLU A 170 -3.43 0.44 8.00
N SER A 171 -3.86 1.44 7.23
CA SER A 171 -4.07 1.31 5.78
C SER A 171 -2.76 1.20 5.00
N VAL A 172 -1.71 1.92 5.39
CA VAL A 172 -0.43 1.92 4.65
C VAL A 172 0.48 0.76 5.04
N THR A 173 0.38 0.28 6.28
CA THR A 173 1.22 -0.80 6.82
C THR A 173 1.26 -2.05 5.93
N PRO A 174 0.12 -2.65 5.50
CA PRO A 174 0.17 -3.83 4.63
C PRO A 174 0.81 -3.55 3.27
N ALA A 175 0.64 -2.33 2.74
CA ALA A 175 1.21 -1.96 1.44
C ALA A 175 2.75 -1.80 1.53
N ILE A 176 3.26 -1.23 2.62
CA ILE A 176 4.71 -1.15 2.88
C ILE A 176 5.30 -2.54 3.07
N LEU A 177 4.66 -3.40 3.88
CA LEU A 177 5.10 -4.78 4.09
C LEU A 177 5.14 -5.56 2.77
N GLN A 178 4.11 -5.43 1.94
CA GLN A 178 4.07 -6.06 0.63
C GLN A 178 5.23 -5.59 -0.26
N SER A 179 5.52 -4.29 -0.28
CA SER A 179 6.67 -3.75 -1.03
C SER A 179 8.01 -4.28 -0.53
N ILE A 180 8.19 -4.41 0.80
CA ILE A 180 9.38 -5.03 1.38
C ILE A 180 9.51 -6.48 0.95
N TYR A 181 8.44 -7.27 1.06
CA TYR A 181 8.44 -8.67 0.67
C TYR A 181 8.73 -8.88 -0.82
N LEU A 182 8.18 -8.03 -1.69
CA LEU A 182 8.48 -8.04 -3.13
C LEU A 182 9.97 -7.77 -3.37
N CYS A 183 10.52 -6.74 -2.73
CA CYS A 183 11.92 -6.37 -2.87
C CYS A 183 12.90 -7.41 -2.34
N GLN A 184 12.50 -8.17 -1.31
CA GLN A 184 13.27 -9.28 -0.74
C GLN A 184 13.08 -10.60 -1.51
N GLY A 185 12.19 -10.65 -2.51
CA GLY A 185 11.89 -11.86 -3.26
C GLY A 185 11.17 -12.93 -2.41
N LEU A 186 10.45 -12.53 -1.36
CA LEU A 186 9.67 -13.44 -0.51
C LEU A 186 8.28 -13.72 -1.07
N ILE A 187 7.80 -12.86 -1.97
CA ILE A 187 6.53 -13.03 -2.70
C ILE A 187 6.73 -12.62 -4.16
N GLU A 188 6.00 -13.28 -5.06
CA GLU A 188 5.99 -13.03 -6.51
C GLU A 188 4.76 -12.28 -6.98
#